data_AF-U2R241-F1
#
_entry.id   AF-U2R241-F1
#
_cell.length_a   1.000
_cell.length_b   1.000
_cell.length_c   1.000
_cell.angle_alpha   90.00
_cell.angle_beta   90.00
_cell.angle_gamma   90.00
#
_symmetry.space_group_name_H-M   'P 1'
#
loop_
_entity.id
_entity.type
_entity.pdbx_description
1 polymer ?
#
loop_
_entity_poly.entity_id
_entity_poly.type
_entity_poly.pdbx_seq_one_letter_code
_entity_poly.pdbx_strand_id
1 'polypeptide(L)'
;MDVKGVFEKFKKQIKISYPDILVGFEEIEEYYRVYYYLKGFNIKDMNFHKIMGTAILETFYENGIFNLGQTFISLEEAKKVFPELNKEIIISRMDLTKEYRRELKMMVAIEEKMKIELEKIRDKERIIKEFEIEKNTNEFNNEIKKFINKLNITNAEKYLESLSWDNKKVSGLSSAA
;
A
#
# COMPACT_ATOMS: atom_id res chain seq x y z
N MET A 1 45.59 29.04 -28.74
CA MET A 1 45.33 29.52 -27.37
C MET A 1 44.67 28.40 -26.58
N ASP A 2 45.04 28.19 -25.31
CA ASP A 2 44.46 27.10 -24.50
C ASP A 2 43.14 27.51 -23.86
N VAL A 3 42.07 27.47 -24.65
CA VAL A 3 40.72 27.87 -24.21
C VAL A 3 40.22 26.96 -23.08
N LYS A 4 40.57 25.67 -23.12
CA LYS A 4 40.20 24.72 -22.07
C LYS A 4 40.89 25.05 -20.75
N GLY A 5 42.17 25.41 -20.77
CA GLY A 5 42.90 25.90 -19.61
C GLY A 5 42.30 27.19 -19.04
N VAL A 6 41.90 28.13 -19.90
CA VAL A 6 41.21 29.36 -19.49
C VAL A 6 39.88 29.03 -18.79
N PHE A 7 39.08 28.13 -19.37
CA PHE A 7 37.82 27.70 -18.76
C PHE A 7 38.02 27.01 -17.40
N GLU A 8 39.01 26.13 -17.25
CA GLU A 8 39.29 25.48 -15.97
C GLU A 8 39.75 26.48 -14.89
N LYS A 9 40.51 27.53 -15.27
CA LYS A 9 40.85 28.63 -14.36
C LYS A 9 39.58 29.37 -13.91
N PHE A 10 38.72 29.73 -14.85
CA PHE A 10 37.43 30.38 -14.58
C PHE A 10 36.55 29.55 -13.63
N LYS A 11 36.38 28.26 -13.93
CA LYS A 11 35.58 27.33 -13.14
C LYS A 11 36.07 27.23 -11.70
N LYS A 12 37.40 27.18 -11.50
CA LYS A 12 38.01 27.19 -10.17
C LYS A 12 37.69 28.47 -9.41
N GLN A 13 37.80 29.62 -10.05
CA GLN A 13 37.55 30.93 -9.43
C GLN A 13 36.10 31.07 -8.96
N ILE A 14 35.14 30.73 -9.81
CA ILE A 14 33.71 30.82 -9.45
C ILE A 14 33.34 29.83 -8.33
N LYS A 15 33.92 28.64 -8.32
CA LYS A 15 33.67 27.62 -7.28
C LYS A 15 34.18 28.01 -5.90
N ILE A 16 35.05 29.01 -5.77
CA ILE A 16 35.47 29.54 -4.45
C ILE A 16 34.28 30.21 -3.76
N SER A 17 33.50 31.00 -4.50
CA SER A 17 32.33 31.71 -3.96
C SER A 17 31.03 30.91 -4.04
N TYR A 18 30.90 30.05 -5.06
CA TYR A 18 29.73 29.22 -5.28
C TYR A 18 30.15 27.75 -5.45
N PRO A 19 30.48 27.02 -4.37
CA PRO A 19 30.99 25.64 -4.47
C PRO A 19 30.06 24.69 -5.23
N ASP A 20 28.75 24.87 -5.05
CA ASP A 20 27.69 24.04 -5.61
C ASP A 20 27.30 24.40 -7.04
N ILE A 21 27.88 25.46 -7.61
CA ILE A 21 27.59 25.81 -9.00
C ILE A 21 28.13 24.74 -9.95
N LEU A 22 27.29 24.39 -10.92
CA LEU A 22 27.65 23.56 -12.05
C LEU A 22 27.86 24.47 -13.23
N VAL A 23 29.02 24.36 -13.85
CA VAL A 23 29.46 25.25 -14.92
C VAL A 23 29.99 24.39 -16.05
N GLY A 24 29.52 24.67 -17.26
CA GLY A 24 30.02 24.11 -18.48
C GLY A 24 30.38 25.19 -19.48
N PHE A 25 31.01 24.74 -20.55
CA PHE A 25 31.53 25.57 -21.60
C PHE A 25 31.31 24.88 -22.92
N GLU A 26 30.99 25.68 -23.92
CA GLU A 26 30.90 25.22 -25.30
C GLU A 26 31.30 26.34 -26.25
N GLU A 27 31.76 25.90 -27.41
CA GLU A 27 32.06 26.75 -28.55
C GLU A 27 30.89 26.63 -29.53
N ILE A 28 30.28 27.75 -29.88
CA ILE A 28 29.23 27.84 -30.88
C ILE A 28 29.73 28.77 -31.98
N GLU A 29 30.12 28.18 -33.10
CA GLU A 29 30.62 28.91 -34.28
C GLU A 29 31.72 29.91 -33.90
N GLU A 30 31.43 31.21 -33.95
CA GLU A 30 32.38 32.28 -33.68
C GLU A 30 32.34 32.81 -32.24
N TYR A 31 31.53 32.22 -31.34
CA TYR A 31 31.41 32.64 -29.94
C TYR A 31 31.51 31.48 -28.95
N TYR A 32 31.86 31.82 -27.72
CA TYR A 32 31.92 30.87 -26.62
C TYR A 32 30.76 31.10 -25.66
N ARG A 33 30.20 30.03 -25.10
CA ARG A 33 29.13 30.12 -24.10
C ARG A 33 29.57 29.45 -22.80
N VAL A 34 29.55 30.23 -21.72
CA VAL A 34 29.53 29.69 -20.36
C VAL A 34 28.08 29.48 -19.97
N TYR A 35 27.72 28.22 -19.74
CA TYR A 35 26.42 27.89 -19.19
C TYR A 35 26.56 27.40 -17.75
N TYR A 36 25.57 27.70 -16.92
CA TYR A 36 25.64 27.35 -15.51
C TYR A 36 24.28 27.03 -14.91
N TYR A 37 24.31 26.14 -13.91
CA TYR A 37 23.19 25.82 -13.06
C TYR A 37 23.58 26.05 -11.60
N LEU A 38 22.72 26.76 -10.89
CA LEU A 38 22.82 26.93 -9.44
C LEU A 38 21.42 26.76 -8.84
N LYS A 39 21.29 25.86 -7.87
CA LYS A 39 20.01 25.59 -7.21
C LYS A 39 19.56 26.85 -6.46
N GLY A 40 18.34 27.31 -6.72
CA GLY A 40 17.81 28.53 -6.10
C GLY A 40 18.45 29.82 -6.63
N PHE A 41 19.05 29.79 -7.83
CA PHE A 41 19.63 30.97 -8.46
C PHE A 41 18.64 32.14 -8.49
N ASN A 42 19.10 33.30 -8.04
CA ASN A 42 18.36 34.55 -8.11
C ASN A 42 19.00 35.47 -9.15
N ILE A 43 18.28 35.75 -10.23
CA ILE A 43 18.76 36.65 -11.29
C ILE A 43 19.05 38.07 -10.80
N LYS A 44 18.52 38.48 -9.64
CA LYS A 44 18.78 39.79 -9.02
C LYS A 44 19.97 39.78 -8.06
N ASP A 45 20.68 38.67 -7.91
CA ASP A 45 21.86 38.60 -7.04
C ASP A 45 23.04 39.40 -7.64
N MET A 46 23.20 40.63 -7.16
CA MET A 46 24.27 41.52 -7.62
C MET A 46 25.67 41.03 -7.25
N ASN A 47 25.82 40.26 -6.16
CA ASN A 47 27.12 39.70 -5.81
C ASN A 47 27.50 38.60 -6.80
N PHE A 48 26.55 37.76 -7.19
CA PHE A 48 26.76 36.77 -8.24
C PHE A 48 27.27 37.44 -9.52
N HIS A 49 26.56 38.46 -10.00
CA HIS A 49 26.92 39.16 -11.24
C HIS A 49 28.30 39.81 -11.16
N LYS A 50 28.64 40.40 -10.01
CA LYS A 50 29.97 40.98 -9.79
C LYS A 50 31.07 39.92 -9.84
N ILE A 51 30.89 38.81 -9.12
CA ILE A 51 31.86 37.71 -9.08
C ILE A 51 32.02 37.07 -10.46
N MET A 52 30.90 36.82 -11.15
CA MET A 52 30.89 36.23 -12.48
C MET A 52 31.57 37.14 -13.51
N GLY A 53 31.25 38.44 -13.50
CA GLY A 53 31.86 39.44 -14.37
C GLY A 53 33.36 39.61 -14.13
N THR A 54 33.79 39.68 -12.87
CA THR A 54 35.22 39.75 -12.52
C THR A 54 35.97 38.51 -12.97
N ALA A 55 35.43 37.31 -12.71
CA ALA A 55 36.08 36.08 -13.15
C ALA A 55 36.18 35.99 -14.68
N ILE A 56 35.15 36.44 -15.43
CA ILE A 56 35.20 36.49 -16.89
C ILE A 56 36.30 37.43 -17.38
N LEU A 57 36.39 38.62 -16.77
CA LEU A 57 37.41 39.60 -17.11
C LEU A 57 38.83 39.03 -16.94
N GLU A 58 39.12 38.49 -15.75
CA GLU A 58 40.44 37.99 -15.33
C GLU A 58 40.84 36.63 -15.95
N THR A 59 39.93 36.00 -16.69
CA THR A 59 40.19 34.71 -17.33
C THR A 59 40.03 34.80 -18.83
N PHE A 60 38.86 35.16 -19.34
CA PHE A 60 38.59 35.17 -20.78
C PHE A 60 39.15 36.43 -21.44
N TYR A 61 38.84 37.62 -20.92
CA TYR A 61 39.14 38.87 -21.60
C TYR A 61 40.64 39.19 -21.58
N GLU A 62 41.31 38.95 -20.45
CA GLU A 62 42.78 39.05 -20.36
C GLU A 62 43.51 38.08 -21.31
N ASN A 63 42.84 36.99 -21.73
CA ASN A 63 43.36 36.06 -22.73
C ASN A 63 42.81 36.35 -24.14
N GLY A 64 42.16 37.50 -24.38
CA GLY A 64 41.69 37.88 -25.72
C GLY A 64 40.40 37.19 -26.19
N ILE A 65 39.66 36.52 -25.30
CA ILE A 65 38.35 35.94 -25.61
C ILE A 65 37.26 36.96 -25.24
N PHE A 66 36.83 37.76 -26.21
CA PHE A 66 35.81 38.79 -25.97
C PHE A 66 34.39 38.37 -26.38
N ASN A 67 34.28 37.39 -27.29
CA ASN A 67 32.98 36.90 -27.76
C ASN A 67 32.47 35.77 -26.85
N LEU A 68 32.06 36.14 -25.63
CA LEU A 68 31.62 35.21 -24.60
C LEU A 68 30.18 35.52 -24.13
N GLY A 69 29.30 34.55 -24.28
CA GLY A 69 27.95 34.57 -23.72
C GLY A 69 27.87 33.88 -22.35
N GLN A 70 26.91 34.31 -21.54
CA GLN A 70 26.54 33.67 -20.27
C GLN A 70 25.11 33.17 -20.35
N THR A 71 24.85 31.95 -19.88
CA THR A 71 23.50 31.38 -19.89
C THR A 71 23.22 30.58 -18.62
N PHE A 72 22.25 31.04 -17.85
CA PHE A 72 21.64 30.19 -16.83
C PHE A 72 20.78 29.14 -17.52
N ILE A 73 20.94 27.87 -17.14
CA ILE A 73 20.13 26.77 -17.64
C ILE A 73 19.18 26.26 -16.56
N SER A 74 18.00 25.81 -16.98
CA SER A 74 17.00 25.21 -16.08
C SER A 74 17.49 23.89 -15.47
N LEU A 75 16.84 23.41 -14.41
CA LEU A 75 17.17 22.10 -13.82
C LEU A 75 17.02 20.94 -14.83
N GLU A 76 16.03 21.02 -15.73
CA GLU A 76 15.79 19.99 -16.74
C GLU A 76 16.90 19.94 -17.79
N GLU A 77 17.41 21.11 -18.20
CA GLU A 77 18.56 21.21 -19.09
C GLU A 77 19.85 20.78 -18.37
N ALA A 78 20.03 21.21 -17.12
CA ALA A 78 21.18 20.85 -16.29
C ALA A 78 21.32 19.34 -16.13
N LYS A 79 20.21 18.60 -15.95
CA LYS A 79 20.21 17.13 -15.87
C LYS A 79 20.70 16.44 -17.15
N LYS A 80 20.61 17.10 -18.31
CA LYS A 80 21.11 16.55 -19.59
C LYS A 80 22.62 16.66 -19.71
N VAL A 81 23.23 17.68 -19.11
CA VAL A 81 24.65 18.02 -19.27
C VAL A 81 25.51 17.75 -18.02
N PHE A 82 24.90 17.65 -16.84
CA PHE A 82 25.56 17.35 -15.56
C PHE A 82 25.04 16.03 -14.96
N PRO A 83 25.72 14.89 -15.22
CA PRO A 83 25.28 13.56 -14.78
C PRO A 83 25.11 13.42 -13.26
N GLU A 84 25.83 14.21 -12.47
CA GLU A 84 25.74 14.23 -11.02
C GLU A 84 24.34 14.59 -10.51
N LEU A 85 23.58 15.41 -11.24
CA LEU A 85 22.20 15.75 -10.88
C LEU A 85 21.22 14.59 -11.08
N ASN A 86 21.59 13.58 -11.88
CA ASN A 86 20.77 12.39 -12.08
C ASN A 86 20.94 11.38 -10.94
N LYS A 87 22.01 11.47 -10.14
CA LYS A 87 22.27 10.54 -9.03
C LYS A 87 21.25 10.69 -7.89
N GLU A 88 20.82 11.91 -7.57
CA GLU A 88 19.78 12.15 -6.57
C GLU A 88 18.42 11.53 -6.95
N ILE A 89 18.09 11.53 -8.24
CA ILE A 89 16.84 10.94 -8.75
C ILE A 89 16.89 9.40 -8.59
N ILE A 90 18.04 8.80 -8.82
CA ILE A 90 18.20 7.34 -8.69
C ILE A 90 18.04 6.92 -7.24
N ILE A 91 18.65 7.63 -6.29
CA ILE A 91 18.55 7.32 -4.85
C ILE A 91 17.11 7.45 -4.36
N SER A 92 16.43 8.57 -4.67
CA SER A 92 15.03 8.78 -4.28
C SER A 92 14.07 7.74 -4.87
N ARG A 93 14.25 7.37 -6.15
CA ARG A 93 13.46 6.30 -6.78
C ARG A 93 13.73 4.91 -6.16
N MET A 94 14.97 4.63 -5.76
CA MET A 94 15.32 3.39 -5.07
C MET A 94 14.67 3.32 -3.69
N ASP A 95 14.56 4.42 -2.97
CA ASP A 95 13.93 4.44 -1.64
C ASP A 95 12.40 4.33 -1.72
N LEU A 96 11.76 5.03 -2.66
CA LEU A 96 10.32 4.84 -2.97
C LEU A 96 9.98 3.39 -3.34
N THR A 97 10.82 2.73 -4.15
CA THR A 97 10.59 1.32 -4.51
C THR A 97 10.86 0.34 -3.37
N LYS A 98 11.65 0.70 -2.36
CA LYS A 98 11.80 -0.11 -1.14
C LYS A 98 10.59 0.06 -0.23
N GLU A 99 10.12 1.29 -0.06
CA GLU A 99 8.96 1.62 0.77
C GLU A 99 7.69 0.95 0.22
N TYR A 100 7.42 1.12 -1.07
CA TYR A 100 6.31 0.45 -1.75
C TYR A 100 6.36 -1.09 -1.61
N ARG A 101 7.56 -1.70 -1.73
CA ARG A 101 7.73 -3.14 -1.51
C ARG A 101 7.49 -3.57 -0.07
N ARG A 102 7.76 -2.73 0.93
CA ARG A 102 7.46 -3.02 2.33
C ARG A 102 5.97 -2.99 2.59
N GLU A 103 5.27 -1.97 2.08
CA GLU A 103 3.82 -1.85 2.22
C GLU A 103 3.09 -3.04 1.59
N LEU A 104 3.48 -3.44 0.37
CA LEU A 104 2.93 -4.61 -0.30
C LEU A 104 3.09 -5.90 0.51
N LYS A 105 4.27 -6.12 1.11
CA LYS A 105 4.50 -7.29 1.98
C LYS A 105 3.60 -7.28 3.21
N MET A 106 3.35 -6.10 3.79
CA MET A 106 2.44 -5.98 4.93
C MET A 106 0.98 -6.27 4.53
N MET A 107 0.52 -5.75 3.40
CA MET A 107 -0.84 -6.03 2.90
C MET A 107 -1.05 -7.52 2.67
N VAL A 108 -0.12 -8.19 1.97
CA VAL A 108 -0.21 -9.65 1.73
C VAL A 108 -0.27 -10.43 3.05
N ALA A 109 0.56 -10.06 4.03
CA ALA A 109 0.54 -10.70 5.35
C ALA A 109 -0.77 -10.46 6.11
N ILE A 110 -1.40 -9.29 5.95
CA ILE A 110 -2.72 -8.99 6.53
C ILE A 110 -3.80 -9.81 5.84
N GLU A 111 -3.79 -9.89 4.51
CA GLU A 111 -4.75 -10.69 3.74
C GLU A 111 -4.68 -12.18 4.11
N GLU A 112 -3.48 -12.74 4.25
CA GLU A 112 -3.29 -14.12 4.71
C GLU A 112 -3.85 -14.35 6.10
N LYS A 113 -3.60 -13.42 7.05
CA LYS A 113 -4.16 -13.50 8.40
C LYS A 113 -5.69 -13.42 8.40
N MET A 114 -6.27 -12.49 7.63
CA MET A 114 -7.72 -12.36 7.50
C MET A 114 -8.35 -13.62 6.91
N LYS A 115 -7.72 -14.24 5.91
CA LYS A 115 -8.20 -15.49 5.32
C LYS A 115 -8.24 -16.63 6.35
N ILE A 116 -7.19 -16.76 7.17
CA ILE A 116 -7.14 -17.75 8.25
C ILE A 116 -8.24 -17.49 9.29
N GLU A 117 -8.48 -16.23 9.67
CA GLU A 117 -9.55 -15.90 10.63
C GLU A 117 -10.95 -16.18 10.07
N LEU A 118 -11.18 -15.86 8.79
CA LEU A 118 -12.45 -16.16 8.12
C LEU A 118 -12.71 -17.67 8.04
N GLU A 119 -11.69 -18.49 7.79
CA GLU A 119 -11.82 -19.96 7.84
C GLU A 119 -12.22 -20.44 9.23
N LYS A 120 -11.58 -19.91 10.29
CA LYS A 120 -11.95 -20.24 11.69
C LYS A 120 -13.39 -19.85 12.02
N ILE A 121 -13.87 -18.71 11.53
CA ILE A 121 -15.26 -18.26 11.72
C ILE A 121 -16.21 -19.22 11.00
N ARG A 122 -15.94 -19.57 9.74
CA ARG A 122 -16.74 -20.54 8.98
C ARG A 122 -16.82 -21.90 9.65
N ASP A 123 -15.72 -22.40 10.20
CA ASP A 123 -15.71 -23.67 10.94
C ASP A 123 -16.57 -23.59 12.20
N LYS A 124 -16.51 -22.49 12.95
CA LYS A 124 -17.38 -22.27 14.12
C LYS A 124 -18.86 -22.21 13.73
N GLU A 125 -19.21 -21.52 12.65
CA GLU A 125 -20.59 -21.47 12.14
C GLU A 125 -21.09 -22.85 11.72
N ARG A 126 -20.25 -23.68 11.10
CA ARG A 126 -20.60 -25.07 10.76
C ARG A 126 -20.92 -25.87 12.03
N ILE A 127 -20.06 -25.79 13.04
CA ILE A 127 -20.24 -26.50 14.32
C ILE A 127 -21.55 -26.06 15.00
N ILE A 128 -21.85 -24.74 15.04
CA ILE A 128 -23.09 -24.24 15.64
C ILE A 128 -24.32 -24.80 14.93
N LYS A 129 -24.33 -24.81 13.58
CA LYS A 129 -25.43 -25.38 12.79
C LYS A 129 -25.62 -26.88 13.07
N GLU A 130 -24.53 -27.64 13.17
CA GLU A 130 -24.59 -29.07 13.50
C GLU A 130 -25.21 -29.31 14.89
N PHE A 131 -24.80 -28.54 15.91
CA PHE A 131 -25.37 -28.62 17.25
C PHE A 131 -26.86 -28.24 17.31
N GLU A 132 -27.28 -27.21 16.56
CA GLU A 132 -28.71 -26.83 16.49
C GLU A 132 -29.56 -27.93 15.84
N ILE A 133 -29.06 -28.57 14.77
CA ILE A 133 -29.73 -29.71 14.13
C ILE A 133 -29.86 -30.89 15.10
N GLU A 134 -28.80 -31.20 15.84
CA GLU A 134 -28.80 -32.30 16.82
C GLU A 134 -29.79 -32.02 17.96
N LYS A 135 -29.82 -30.79 18.48
CA LYS A 135 -30.77 -30.38 19.52
C LYS A 135 -32.22 -30.52 19.05
N ASN A 136 -32.55 -30.00 17.87
CA ASN A 136 -33.90 -30.09 17.31
C ASN A 136 -34.34 -31.55 17.09
N THR A 137 -33.42 -32.40 16.63
CA THR A 137 -33.69 -33.83 16.43
C THR A 137 -33.98 -34.54 17.76
N ASN A 138 -33.22 -34.22 18.80
CA ASN A 138 -33.42 -34.79 20.13
C ASN A 138 -34.74 -34.32 20.78
N GLU A 139 -35.10 -33.05 20.61
CA GLU A 139 -36.39 -32.51 21.07
C GLU A 139 -37.57 -33.21 20.37
N PHE A 140 -37.53 -33.32 19.04
CA PHE A 140 -38.54 -34.03 18.26
C PHE A 140 -38.70 -35.51 18.68
N ASN A 141 -37.58 -36.22 18.85
CA ASN A 141 -37.60 -37.61 19.30
C ASN A 141 -38.20 -37.77 20.71
N ASN A 142 -37.95 -36.81 21.60
CA ASN A 142 -38.55 -36.80 22.94
C ASN A 142 -40.06 -36.53 22.90
N GLU A 143 -40.53 -35.67 22.00
CA GLU A 143 -41.96 -35.44 21.79
C GLU A 143 -42.67 -36.68 21.23
N ILE A 144 -42.06 -37.36 20.25
CA ILE A 144 -42.57 -38.64 19.73
C ILE A 144 -42.69 -39.67 20.86
N LYS A 145 -41.66 -39.82 21.71
CA LYS A 145 -41.71 -40.75 22.86
C LYS A 145 -42.85 -40.42 23.81
N LYS A 146 -43.06 -39.14 24.15
CA LYS A 146 -44.19 -38.69 24.98
C LYS A 146 -45.54 -39.04 24.34
N PHE A 147 -45.68 -38.82 23.04
CA PHE A 147 -46.89 -39.14 22.30
C PHE A 147 -47.19 -40.64 22.28
N ILE A 148 -46.19 -41.49 21.99
CA ILE A 148 -46.30 -42.95 22.02
C ILE A 148 -46.72 -43.43 23.41
N ASN A 149 -46.09 -42.92 24.48
CA ASN A 149 -46.45 -43.28 25.85
C ASN A 149 -47.90 -42.91 26.17
N LYS A 150 -48.37 -41.75 25.72
CA LYS A 150 -49.76 -41.32 25.91
C LYS A 150 -50.73 -42.26 25.18
N LEU A 151 -50.44 -42.63 23.94
CA LEU A 151 -51.25 -43.60 23.18
C LEU A 151 -51.31 -44.97 23.87
N ASN A 152 -50.19 -45.46 24.38
CA ASN A 152 -50.13 -46.73 25.11
C ASN A 152 -50.99 -46.71 26.38
N ILE A 153 -50.97 -45.60 27.14
CA ILE A 153 -51.83 -45.40 28.31
C ILE A 153 -53.30 -45.39 27.90
N THR A 154 -53.68 -44.61 26.88
CA THR A 154 -55.08 -44.55 26.41
C THR A 154 -55.58 -45.89 25.88
N ASN A 155 -54.73 -46.68 25.22
CA ASN A 155 -55.08 -48.02 24.79
C ASN A 155 -55.27 -48.98 25.97
N ALA A 156 -54.43 -48.88 27.00
CA ALA A 156 -54.58 -49.65 28.24
C ALA A 156 -55.86 -49.28 29.00
N GLU A 157 -56.21 -47.98 29.07
CA GLU A 157 -57.45 -47.49 29.66
C GLU A 157 -58.68 -48.01 28.92
N LYS A 158 -58.70 -47.94 27.57
CA LYS A 158 -59.79 -48.50 26.75
C LYS A 158 -59.95 -50.01 26.94
N TYR A 159 -58.84 -50.74 27.05
CA TYR A 159 -58.88 -52.18 27.34
C TYR A 159 -59.48 -52.47 28.72
N LEU A 160 -59.08 -51.74 29.76
CA LEU A 160 -59.66 -51.86 31.09
C LEU A 160 -61.15 -51.48 31.14
N GLU A 161 -61.58 -50.45 30.38
CA GLU A 161 -62.99 -50.10 30.24
C GLU A 161 -63.81 -51.23 29.59
N SER A 162 -63.28 -51.87 28.53
CA SER A 162 -63.92 -53.02 27.89
C SER A 162 -64.07 -54.22 28.85
N LEU A 163 -63.05 -54.52 29.66
CA LEU A 163 -63.13 -55.55 30.69
C LEU A 163 -64.18 -55.22 31.78
N SER A 164 -64.38 -53.93 32.11
CA SER A 164 -65.42 -53.51 33.05
C SER A 164 -66.84 -53.67 32.49
N TRP A 165 -67.01 -53.49 31.17
CA TRP A 165 -68.28 -53.66 30.48
C TRP A 165 -68.68 -55.12 30.37
N ASP A 166 -67.72 -56.01 30.08
CA ASP A 166 -67.97 -57.45 30.05
C ASP A 166 -68.33 -57.98 31.45
N ASN A 167 -67.68 -57.49 32.51
CA ASN A 167 -68.04 -57.84 33.90
C ASN A 167 -69.45 -57.37 34.31
N LYS A 168 -69.95 -56.24 33.77
CA LYS A 168 -71.34 -55.77 34.01
C LYS A 168 -72.39 -56.60 33.26
N LYS A 169 -72.06 -57.16 32.09
CA LYS A 169 -72.98 -58.06 31.37
C LYS A 169 -73.13 -59.41 32.07
N VAL A 170 -72.06 -59.92 32.69
CA VAL A 170 -72.12 -61.21 33.41
C VAL A 170 -72.95 -61.09 34.70
N SER A 171 -72.94 -59.94 35.39
CA SER A 171 -73.77 -59.75 36.58
C SER A 171 -75.25 -59.47 36.29
N GLY A 172 -75.57 -58.87 35.13
CA GLY A 172 -76.96 -58.59 34.71
C GLY A 172 -77.74 -59.80 34.16
N LEU A 173 -77.07 -60.93 33.86
CA LEU A 173 -77.72 -62.16 33.41
C LEU A 173 -78.09 -63.13 34.54
N SER A 174 -77.74 -62.84 35.80
CA SER A 174 -78.06 -63.74 36.94
C SER A 174 -79.37 -63.43 37.67
N SER A 175 -80.13 -62.42 37.25
CA SER A 175 -81.39 -62.02 37.90
C SER A 175 -82.64 -62.13 37.02
N ALA A 176 -82.60 -62.94 35.97
CA ALA A 176 -83.77 -63.29 35.16
C ALA A 176 -83.84 -64.83 35.00
N ALA A 177 -84.15 -65.52 36.09
CA ALA A 177 -84.59 -66.91 36.12
C ALA A 177 -85.55 -67.10 37.31
#